data_AF-A0A2I0FTB8-F1
#
_entry.id   AF-A0A2I0FTB8-F1
#
_cell.length_a   1.000
_cell.length_b   1.000
_cell.length_c   1.000
_cell.angle_alpha   90.00
_cell.angle_beta   90.00
_cell.angle_gamma   90.00
#
_symmetry.space_group_name_H-M   'P 1'
#
loop_
_entity.id
_entity.type
_entity.pdbx_description
1 polymer ?
#
loop_
_entity_poly.entity_id
_entity_poly.type
_entity_poly.pdbx_seq_one_letter_code
_entity_poly.pdbx_strand_id
1 'polypeptide(L)'
;MRTILTSAVVAIIASVATHKGPALYDQLRTAISPPEKVAKATQGKDFWQTPAIEGFGKIHYAEQMQYRPDPAQTYKVVFQIQNSKEAKSDVNKELDKVARTVNLYAASGVPLEQLQFVVAISASATPVVLNNTHYRRNFGVDNPNLALIDKLREAGVVVTVCDQAVAGHQYAFDWVDKRVVHALSSLTTITTLEHQGYVIMPNL
;
A
#
# COMPACT_ATOMS: atom_id res chain seq x y z
N MET A 1 75.16 -31.81 -18.98
CA MET A 1 74.00 -31.38 -19.79
C MET A 1 72.91 -32.42 -19.59
N ARG A 2 71.75 -32.22 -18.95
CA ARG A 2 70.95 -31.03 -18.63
C ARG A 2 70.30 -31.24 -17.24
N THR A 3 70.89 -30.62 -16.23
CA THR A 3 70.16 -29.96 -15.14
C THR A 3 69.25 -28.89 -15.77
N ILE A 4 68.23 -28.41 -15.04
CA ILE A 4 67.27 -27.35 -15.42
C ILE A 4 65.98 -27.88 -16.08
N LEU A 5 65.13 -28.63 -15.36
CA LEU A 5 63.67 -28.62 -15.63
C LEU A 5 62.77 -29.19 -14.50
N THR A 6 63.20 -29.11 -13.24
CA THR A 6 62.36 -29.56 -12.10
C THR A 6 62.22 -28.54 -10.96
N SER A 7 62.95 -27.42 -10.98
CA SER A 7 62.93 -26.44 -9.88
C SER A 7 61.99 -25.23 -10.12
N ALA A 8 61.37 -25.10 -11.30
CA ALA A 8 60.52 -23.95 -11.62
C ALA A 8 59.03 -24.12 -11.28
N VAL A 9 58.54 -25.34 -11.05
CA VAL A 9 57.11 -25.58 -10.75
C VAL A 9 56.84 -25.59 -9.24
N VAL A 10 57.82 -25.96 -8.40
CA VAL A 10 57.65 -25.95 -6.93
C VAL A 10 57.78 -24.54 -6.34
N ALA A 11 58.58 -23.64 -6.96
CA ALA A 11 58.74 -22.27 -6.48
C ALA A 11 57.54 -21.33 -6.80
N ILE A 12 56.73 -21.66 -7.82
CA ILE A 12 55.54 -20.86 -8.18
C ILE A 12 54.35 -21.22 -7.28
N ILE A 13 54.22 -22.47 -6.83
CA ILE A 13 53.16 -22.84 -5.88
C ILE A 13 53.46 -22.29 -4.46
N ALA A 14 54.73 -22.25 -4.05
CA ALA A 14 55.12 -21.73 -2.73
C ALA A 14 55.07 -20.18 -2.63
N SER A 15 55.23 -19.45 -3.74
CA SER A 15 55.19 -17.98 -3.73
C SER A 15 53.78 -17.40 -3.79
N VAL A 16 52.84 -18.06 -4.48
CA VAL A 16 51.42 -17.63 -4.46
C VAL A 16 50.79 -17.95 -3.10
N ALA A 17 51.16 -19.06 -2.47
CA ALA A 17 50.60 -19.49 -1.19
C ALA A 17 51.01 -18.62 0.01
N THR A 18 52.18 -17.95 -0.03
CA THR A 18 52.70 -17.22 1.15
C THR A 18 52.45 -15.71 1.13
N HIS A 19 52.31 -15.07 -0.04
CA HIS A 19 52.21 -13.59 -0.10
C HIS A 19 50.86 -13.06 -0.59
N LYS A 20 50.09 -13.84 -1.35
CA LYS A 20 48.73 -13.46 -1.81
C LYS A 20 47.64 -14.46 -1.44
N GLY A 21 48.01 -15.60 -0.84
CA GLY A 21 47.10 -16.62 -0.32
C GLY A 21 46.00 -16.05 0.58
N PRO A 22 46.32 -15.23 1.61
CA PRO A 22 45.30 -14.67 2.49
C PRO A 22 44.34 -13.72 1.77
N ALA A 23 44.86 -12.81 0.94
CA ALA A 23 44.04 -11.84 0.22
C ALA A 23 43.14 -12.48 -0.85
N LEU A 24 43.66 -13.47 -1.60
CA LEU A 24 42.89 -14.22 -2.58
C LEU A 24 41.86 -15.13 -1.88
N TYR A 25 42.23 -15.74 -0.76
CA TYR A 25 41.33 -16.52 0.08
C TYR A 25 40.18 -15.67 0.64
N ASP A 26 40.47 -14.46 1.14
CA ASP A 26 39.46 -13.55 1.65
C ASP A 26 38.54 -12.99 0.55
N GLN A 27 39.09 -12.69 -0.63
CA GLN A 27 38.30 -12.27 -1.79
C GLN A 27 37.36 -13.38 -2.28
N LEU A 28 37.86 -14.61 -2.38
CA LEU A 28 37.04 -15.78 -2.71
C LEU A 28 36.01 -16.07 -1.62
N ARG A 29 36.39 -15.98 -0.33
CA ARG A 29 35.46 -16.15 0.79
C ARG A 29 34.33 -15.14 0.73
N THR A 30 34.63 -13.87 0.46
CA THR A 30 33.62 -12.81 0.36
C THR A 30 32.71 -13.00 -0.86
N ALA A 31 33.26 -13.43 -1.99
CA ALA A 31 32.51 -13.66 -3.23
C ALA A 31 31.62 -14.93 -3.19
N ILE A 32 31.96 -15.92 -2.35
CA ILE A 32 31.24 -17.20 -2.25
C ILE A 32 30.43 -17.30 -0.94
N SER A 33 30.56 -16.32 -0.03
CA SER A 33 29.74 -16.26 1.18
C SER A 33 28.28 -15.99 0.80
N PRO A 34 27.31 -16.75 1.35
CA PRO A 34 25.90 -16.43 1.22
C PRO A 34 25.68 -14.98 1.70
N PRO A 35 24.77 -14.20 1.08
CA PRO A 35 24.44 -12.89 1.60
C PRO A 35 24.06 -13.06 3.07
N GLU A 36 24.75 -12.32 3.95
CA GLU A 36 24.48 -12.31 5.38
C GLU A 36 22.98 -12.02 5.54
N LYS A 37 22.25 -12.96 6.16
CA LYS A 37 20.82 -12.78 6.39
C LYS A 37 20.68 -11.58 7.32
N VAL A 38 20.36 -10.41 6.76
CA VAL A 38 20.06 -9.21 7.52
C VAL A 38 18.94 -9.59 8.48
N ALA A 39 19.26 -9.65 9.77
CA ALA A 39 18.30 -9.96 10.80
C ALA A 39 17.15 -8.94 10.69
N LYS A 40 15.93 -9.44 10.52
CA LYS A 40 14.75 -8.57 10.47
C LYS A 40 14.67 -7.83 11.80
N ALA A 41 14.77 -6.50 11.76
CA ALA A 41 14.69 -5.67 12.96
C ALA A 41 13.42 -6.02 13.76
N THR A 42 13.57 -6.23 15.06
CA THR A 42 12.46 -6.54 15.96
C THR A 42 11.54 -5.34 16.06
N GLN A 43 10.29 -5.48 15.61
CA GLN A 43 9.28 -4.43 15.67
C GLN A 43 8.60 -4.45 17.04
N GLY A 44 8.66 -3.34 17.77
CA GLY A 44 7.95 -3.18 19.05
C GLY A 44 6.43 -3.23 18.89
N LYS A 45 5.70 -3.39 20.00
CA LYS A 45 4.23 -3.51 20.04
C LYS A 45 3.51 -2.34 19.34
N ASP A 46 4.10 -1.15 19.37
CA ASP A 46 3.53 0.08 18.81
C ASP A 46 4.09 0.44 17.43
N PHE A 47 4.82 -0.49 16.78
CA PHE A 47 5.41 -0.23 15.47
C PHE A 47 4.34 -0.05 14.37
N TRP A 48 3.21 -0.76 14.46
CA TRP A 48 2.06 -0.58 13.57
C TRP A 48 0.82 -0.21 14.36
N GLN A 49 0.17 0.87 13.96
CA GLN A 49 -0.99 1.42 14.64
C GLN A 49 -2.11 1.76 13.65
N THR A 50 -3.33 1.88 14.15
CA THR A 50 -4.54 2.26 13.41
C THR A 50 -5.41 3.21 14.24
N PRO A 51 -4.96 4.45 14.51
CA PRO A 51 -5.53 5.32 15.54
C PRO A 51 -6.95 5.84 15.25
N ALA A 52 -7.38 5.90 13.98
CA ALA A 52 -8.70 6.38 13.60
C ALA A 52 -9.55 5.30 12.91
N ILE A 53 -8.96 4.53 12.00
CA ILE A 53 -9.63 3.43 11.28
C ILE A 53 -9.13 2.11 11.85
N GLU A 54 -9.69 1.69 12.98
CA GLU A 54 -9.25 0.48 13.70
C GLU A 54 -9.19 -0.76 12.78
N GLY A 55 -8.04 -1.46 12.79
CA GLY A 55 -7.83 -2.69 12.05
C GLY A 55 -7.41 -2.52 10.58
N PHE A 56 -7.51 -1.31 10.01
CA PHE A 56 -7.17 -1.02 8.62
C PHE A 56 -6.16 0.12 8.49
N GLY A 57 -5.45 0.16 7.36
CA GLY A 57 -4.59 1.30 7.03
C GLY A 57 -3.46 1.50 8.03
N LYS A 58 -2.76 0.42 8.40
CA LYS A 58 -1.67 0.47 9.38
C LYS A 58 -0.66 1.57 9.06
N ILE A 59 -0.28 2.35 10.07
CA ILE A 59 0.77 3.38 10.01
C ILE A 59 1.91 3.05 10.96
N HIS A 60 3.09 3.56 10.63
CA HIS A 60 4.21 3.68 11.56
C HIS A 60 4.45 5.18 11.76
N TYR A 61 4.07 5.69 12.93
CA TYR A 61 4.14 7.12 13.22
C TYR A 61 5.36 7.44 14.10
N ALA A 62 6.06 8.53 13.79
CA ALA A 62 7.14 9.06 14.61
C ALA A 62 7.07 10.60 14.62
N GLU A 63 7.44 11.22 15.74
CA GLU A 63 7.26 12.67 15.93
C GLU A 63 8.19 13.52 15.04
N GLN A 64 9.39 13.04 14.76
CA GLN A 64 10.43 13.77 14.01
C GLN A 64 10.36 13.50 12.49
N MET A 65 9.16 13.58 11.92
CA MET A 65 8.93 13.41 10.48
C MET A 65 8.72 14.76 9.78
N GLN A 66 9.16 14.85 8.52
CA GLN A 66 8.94 16.03 7.67
C GLN A 66 7.56 15.97 6.98
N TYR A 67 7.07 17.12 6.49
CA TYR A 67 5.79 17.25 5.77
C TYR A 67 4.55 16.79 6.55
N ARG A 68 4.54 17.02 7.86
CA ARG A 68 3.40 16.70 8.72
C ARG A 68 2.20 17.57 8.35
N PRO A 69 0.99 17.00 8.31
CA PRO A 69 -0.24 17.78 8.32
C PRO A 69 -0.27 18.77 9.49
N ASP A 70 -0.76 19.97 9.22
CA ASP A 70 -1.00 21.04 10.20
C ASP A 70 -2.37 20.79 10.87
N PRO A 71 -2.42 20.58 12.20
CA PRO A 71 -3.65 20.36 12.96
C PRO A 71 -4.70 21.46 12.85
N ALA A 72 -4.31 22.66 12.41
CA ALA A 72 -5.20 23.81 12.27
C ALA A 72 -5.90 23.89 10.89
N GLN A 73 -5.55 23.02 9.94
CA GLN A 73 -6.00 23.11 8.56
C GLN A 73 -7.09 22.10 8.21
N THR A 74 -7.99 22.51 7.30
CA THR A 74 -8.97 21.62 6.68
C THR A 74 -8.40 21.01 5.40
N TYR A 75 -8.51 19.69 5.27
CA TYR A 75 -7.99 18.94 4.13
C TYR A 75 -9.11 18.40 3.26
N LYS A 76 -9.23 18.94 2.05
CA LYS A 76 -10.17 18.50 1.02
C LYS A 76 -9.45 17.59 0.03
N VAL A 77 -9.75 16.29 0.05
CA VAL A 77 -9.08 15.31 -0.81
C VAL A 77 -10.09 14.40 -1.48
N VAL A 78 -9.95 14.21 -2.80
CA VAL A 78 -10.67 13.18 -3.54
C VAL A 78 -9.70 12.06 -3.93
N PHE A 79 -9.96 10.84 -3.45
CA PHE A 79 -9.16 9.65 -3.74
C PHE A 79 -9.73 8.93 -4.97
N GLN A 80 -8.89 8.74 -5.98
CA GLN A 80 -9.27 7.93 -7.14
C GLN A 80 -8.88 6.47 -6.90
N ILE A 81 -9.88 5.57 -6.92
CA ILE A 81 -9.70 4.12 -6.79
C ILE A 81 -10.20 3.44 -8.07
N GLN A 82 -9.32 2.67 -8.71
CA GLN A 82 -9.59 2.07 -10.03
C GLN A 82 -9.15 0.61 -10.12
N ASN A 83 -8.26 0.16 -9.23
CA ASN A 83 -7.64 -1.15 -9.32
C ASN A 83 -8.14 -2.12 -8.23
N SER A 84 -8.43 -3.35 -8.62
CA SER A 84 -8.59 -4.48 -7.69
C SER A 84 -7.85 -5.69 -8.24
N LYS A 85 -6.58 -5.83 -7.82
CA LYS A 85 -5.65 -6.88 -8.28
C LYS A 85 -5.41 -7.97 -7.23
N GLU A 86 -5.75 -7.68 -5.98
CA GLU A 86 -5.74 -8.62 -4.86
C GLU A 86 -6.75 -9.78 -5.04
N ALA A 87 -6.59 -10.81 -4.21
CA ALA A 87 -7.56 -11.90 -4.16
C ALA A 87 -8.92 -11.37 -3.72
N LYS A 88 -10.02 -11.98 -4.17
CA LYS A 88 -11.38 -11.52 -3.84
C LYS A 88 -11.74 -11.66 -2.36
N SER A 89 -10.97 -12.44 -1.61
CA SER A 89 -11.03 -12.59 -0.16
C SER A 89 -10.29 -11.48 0.60
N ASP A 90 -9.48 -10.68 -0.08
CA ASP A 90 -8.63 -9.67 0.54
C ASP A 90 -9.25 -8.28 0.39
N VAL A 91 -9.01 -7.44 1.39
CA VAL A 91 -9.38 -6.02 1.35
C VAL A 91 -8.63 -5.33 0.20
N ASN A 92 -9.35 -4.49 -0.54
CA ASN A 92 -8.81 -3.70 -1.62
C ASN A 92 -7.68 -2.79 -1.10
N LYS A 93 -6.51 -2.89 -1.73
CA LYS A 93 -5.30 -2.21 -1.26
C LYS A 93 -5.37 -0.69 -1.41
N GLU A 94 -6.07 -0.18 -2.44
CA GLU A 94 -6.26 1.26 -2.63
C GLU A 94 -7.22 1.80 -1.55
N LEU A 95 -8.28 1.07 -1.22
CA LEU A 95 -9.18 1.43 -0.14
C LEU A 95 -8.49 1.39 1.24
N ASP A 96 -7.65 0.38 1.50
CA ASP A 96 -6.85 0.31 2.74
C ASP A 96 -5.87 1.49 2.86
N LYS A 97 -5.34 1.98 1.74
CA LYS A 97 -4.51 3.19 1.71
C LYS A 97 -5.32 4.45 2.04
N VAL A 98 -6.61 4.54 1.70
CA VAL A 98 -7.47 5.64 2.19
C VAL A 98 -7.51 5.62 3.72
N ALA A 99 -7.73 4.45 4.33
CA ALA A 99 -7.69 4.32 5.79
C ALA A 99 -6.33 4.71 6.37
N ARG A 100 -5.24 4.34 5.68
CA ARG A 100 -3.88 4.75 6.06
C ARG A 100 -3.74 6.26 6.05
N THR A 101 -4.26 6.92 5.02
CA THR A 101 -4.25 8.38 4.93
C THR A 101 -5.01 8.99 6.11
N VAL A 102 -6.24 8.55 6.39
CA VAL A 102 -7.00 9.03 7.55
C VAL A 102 -6.20 8.85 8.86
N ASN A 103 -5.60 7.67 9.05
CA ASN A 103 -4.76 7.38 10.22
C ASN A 103 -3.55 8.32 10.32
N LEU A 104 -2.88 8.65 9.22
CA LEU A 104 -1.72 9.57 9.21
C LEU A 104 -2.12 11.00 9.59
N TYR A 105 -3.26 11.47 9.09
CA TYR A 105 -3.80 12.79 9.45
C TYR A 105 -4.22 12.86 10.91
N ALA A 106 -4.96 11.85 11.38
CA ALA A 106 -5.37 11.74 12.79
C ALA A 106 -4.16 11.64 13.73
N ALA A 107 -3.17 10.81 13.41
CA ALA A 107 -1.92 10.71 14.17
C ALA A 107 -1.11 12.01 14.19
N SER A 108 -1.32 12.87 13.18
CA SER A 108 -0.72 14.20 13.13
C SER A 108 -1.50 15.26 13.91
N GLY A 109 -2.61 14.90 14.54
CA GLY A 109 -3.42 15.79 15.38
C GLY A 109 -4.54 16.51 14.64
N VAL A 110 -4.76 16.23 13.35
CA VAL A 110 -5.86 16.83 12.59
C VAL A 110 -7.18 16.20 13.04
N PRO A 111 -8.17 16.98 13.53
CA PRO A 111 -9.49 16.46 13.87
C PRO A 111 -10.19 15.82 12.67
N LEU A 112 -10.90 14.70 12.87
CA LEU A 112 -11.56 13.98 11.77
C LEU A 112 -12.59 14.85 11.04
N GLU A 113 -13.27 15.76 11.73
CA GLU A 113 -14.20 16.72 11.12
C GLU A 113 -13.55 17.73 10.15
N GLN A 114 -12.23 17.90 10.23
CA GLN A 114 -11.44 18.71 9.28
C GLN A 114 -10.95 17.90 8.07
N LEU A 115 -11.19 16.60 8.03
CA LEU A 115 -10.87 15.73 6.90
C LEU A 115 -12.07 15.60 5.97
N GLN A 116 -12.15 16.49 4.98
CA GLN A 116 -13.17 16.46 3.94
C GLN A 116 -12.73 15.50 2.83
N PHE A 117 -12.87 14.22 3.09
CA PHE A 117 -12.37 13.15 2.23
C PHE A 117 -13.49 12.48 1.45
N VAL A 118 -13.27 12.32 0.14
CA VAL A 118 -14.20 11.63 -0.77
C VAL A 118 -13.45 10.55 -1.53
N VAL A 119 -14.00 9.34 -1.61
CA VAL A 119 -13.46 8.24 -2.41
C VAL A 119 -14.29 8.08 -3.68
N ALA A 120 -13.65 8.09 -4.85
CA ALA A 120 -14.29 7.91 -6.15
C ALA A 120 -13.89 6.57 -6.77
N ILE A 121 -14.70 5.53 -6.54
CA ILE A 121 -14.44 4.15 -6.99
C ILE A 121 -14.98 3.92 -8.41
N SER A 122 -14.18 3.32 -9.29
CA SER A 122 -14.59 2.97 -10.64
C SER A 122 -13.79 1.78 -11.22
N ALA A 123 -13.95 1.52 -12.52
CA ALA A 123 -13.16 0.55 -13.27
C ALA A 123 -13.14 -0.84 -12.62
N SER A 124 -11.98 -1.49 -12.51
CA SER A 124 -11.87 -2.85 -11.95
C SER A 124 -12.15 -2.92 -10.45
N ALA A 125 -12.14 -1.77 -9.75
CA ALA A 125 -12.48 -1.68 -8.33
C ALA A 125 -13.99 -1.60 -8.06
N THR A 126 -14.85 -1.46 -9.07
CA THR A 126 -16.32 -1.41 -8.90
C THR A 126 -16.89 -2.51 -8.00
N PRO A 127 -16.42 -3.78 -8.04
CA PRO A 127 -16.95 -4.82 -7.16
C PRO A 127 -16.73 -4.58 -5.66
N VAL A 128 -15.75 -3.73 -5.28
CA VAL A 128 -15.44 -3.39 -3.88
C VAL A 128 -16.66 -2.89 -3.12
N VAL A 129 -17.59 -2.21 -3.81
CA VAL A 129 -18.76 -1.57 -3.18
C VAL A 129 -20.03 -2.43 -3.21
N LEU A 130 -19.99 -3.64 -3.76
CA LEU A 130 -21.17 -4.51 -3.80
C LEU A 130 -21.59 -4.93 -2.40
N ASN A 131 -22.89 -5.06 -2.17
CA ASN A 131 -23.41 -5.67 -0.95
C ASN A 131 -22.96 -7.14 -0.84
N ASN A 132 -22.99 -7.69 0.38
CA ASN A 132 -22.42 -9.00 0.65
C ASN A 132 -23.07 -10.12 -0.18
N THR A 133 -24.39 -10.05 -0.35
CA THR A 133 -25.18 -11.03 -1.10
C THR A 133 -24.69 -11.17 -2.54
N HIS A 134 -24.52 -10.05 -3.25
CA HIS A 134 -24.12 -10.09 -4.66
C HIS A 134 -22.63 -10.25 -4.85
N TYR A 135 -21.80 -9.73 -3.95
CA TYR A 135 -20.37 -10.05 -3.96
C TYR A 135 -20.13 -11.55 -3.78
N ARG A 136 -20.78 -12.18 -2.79
CA ARG A 136 -20.70 -13.63 -2.56
C ARG A 136 -21.22 -14.42 -3.76
N ARG A 137 -22.31 -13.98 -4.39
CA ARG A 137 -22.80 -14.59 -5.64
C ARG A 137 -21.76 -14.57 -6.76
N ASN A 138 -21.00 -13.47 -6.90
CA ASN A 138 -20.06 -13.28 -8.00
C ASN A 138 -18.68 -13.91 -7.74
N PHE A 139 -18.26 -13.99 -6.47
CA PHE A 139 -16.88 -14.38 -6.12
C PHE A 139 -16.77 -15.54 -5.12
N GLY A 140 -17.88 -16.07 -4.61
CA GLY A 140 -17.90 -17.23 -3.70
C GLY A 140 -17.41 -16.94 -2.28
N VAL A 141 -17.09 -15.69 -1.96
CA VAL A 141 -16.64 -15.23 -0.63
C VAL A 141 -17.38 -13.97 -0.22
N ASP A 142 -17.42 -13.68 1.07
CA ASP A 142 -17.99 -12.43 1.59
C ASP A 142 -17.20 -11.24 1.09
N ASN A 143 -17.85 -10.08 0.94
CA ASN A 143 -17.15 -8.86 0.56
C ASN A 143 -16.24 -8.40 1.72
N PRO A 144 -14.91 -8.51 1.58
CA PRO A 144 -14.00 -8.17 2.68
C PRO A 144 -13.90 -6.67 2.93
N ASN A 145 -14.42 -5.84 2.00
CA ASN A 145 -14.28 -4.39 2.03
C ASN A 145 -15.34 -3.70 2.88
N LEU A 146 -16.46 -4.37 3.18
CA LEU A 146 -17.62 -3.75 3.81
C LEU A 146 -17.36 -3.25 5.23
N ALA A 147 -16.48 -3.90 5.98
CA ALA A 147 -16.09 -3.44 7.32
C ALA A 147 -15.24 -2.16 7.24
N LEU A 148 -14.35 -2.07 6.24
CA LEU A 148 -13.54 -0.89 6.02
C LEU A 148 -14.38 0.30 5.52
N ILE A 149 -15.30 0.07 4.57
CA ILE A 149 -16.25 1.11 4.11
C ILE A 149 -17.05 1.67 5.29
N ASP A 150 -17.43 0.82 6.24
CA ASP A 150 -18.16 1.24 7.44
C ASP A 150 -17.35 2.20 8.30
N LYS A 151 -16.13 1.81 8.66
CA LYS A 151 -15.25 2.62 9.50
C LYS A 151 -14.82 3.92 8.82
N LEU A 152 -14.63 3.91 7.50
CA LEU A 152 -14.37 5.13 6.73
C LEU A 152 -15.55 6.11 6.83
N ARG A 153 -16.79 5.61 6.69
CA ARG A 153 -17.99 6.45 6.85
C ARG A 153 -18.11 7.01 8.28
N GLU A 154 -17.87 6.17 9.29
CA GLU A 154 -17.87 6.60 10.70
C GLU A 154 -16.85 7.71 10.97
N ALA A 155 -15.71 7.69 10.27
CA ALA A 155 -14.70 8.74 10.32
C ALA A 155 -15.01 9.96 9.44
N GLY A 156 -16.18 10.03 8.81
CA GLY A 156 -16.62 11.17 7.98
C GLY A 156 -16.21 11.10 6.50
N VAL A 157 -15.56 10.02 6.06
CA VAL A 157 -15.19 9.83 4.65
C VAL A 157 -16.42 9.45 3.82
N VAL A 158 -16.64 10.16 2.72
CA VAL A 158 -17.71 9.83 1.76
C VAL A 158 -17.20 8.85 0.72
N VAL A 159 -17.75 7.63 0.70
CA VAL A 159 -17.40 6.62 -0.32
C VAL A 159 -18.41 6.68 -1.45
N THR A 160 -17.95 6.89 -2.68
CA THR A 160 -18.78 6.99 -3.89
C THR A 160 -18.41 5.92 -4.93
N VAL A 161 -19.37 5.54 -5.78
CA VAL A 161 -19.15 4.66 -6.93
C VAL A 161 -19.59 5.32 -8.24
N CYS A 162 -18.84 5.08 -9.29
CA CYS A 162 -19.15 5.48 -10.67
C CYS A 162 -20.29 4.64 -11.26
N ASP A 163 -21.46 5.23 -11.49
CA ASP A 163 -22.62 4.54 -12.06
C ASP A 163 -22.39 4.08 -13.50
N GLN A 164 -21.55 4.78 -14.28
CA GLN A 164 -21.14 4.28 -15.59
C GLN A 164 -20.36 2.95 -15.47
N ALA A 165 -19.57 2.79 -14.41
CA ALA A 165 -18.84 1.55 -14.16
C ALA A 165 -19.77 0.44 -13.64
N VAL A 166 -20.71 0.76 -12.75
CA VAL A 166 -21.77 -0.18 -12.31
C VAL A 166 -22.52 -0.73 -13.52
N ALA A 167 -22.98 0.14 -14.41
CA ALA A 167 -23.64 -0.24 -15.66
C ALA A 167 -22.71 -1.04 -16.58
N GLY A 168 -21.45 -0.62 -16.75
CA GLY A 168 -20.47 -1.31 -17.59
C GLY A 168 -20.11 -2.72 -17.11
N HIS A 169 -20.15 -2.96 -15.80
CA HIS A 169 -20.01 -4.30 -15.20
C HIS A 169 -21.32 -5.11 -15.20
N GLN A 170 -22.42 -4.56 -15.71
CA GLN A 170 -23.75 -5.17 -15.72
C GLN A 170 -24.27 -5.51 -14.32
N TYR A 171 -23.89 -4.71 -13.31
CA TYR A 171 -24.45 -4.80 -11.97
C TYR A 171 -25.73 -3.96 -11.89
N ALA A 172 -26.75 -4.46 -11.20
CA ALA A 172 -27.90 -3.62 -10.88
C ALA A 172 -27.50 -2.59 -9.81
N PHE A 173 -28.09 -1.40 -9.87
CA PHE A 173 -27.72 -0.31 -8.95
C PHE A 173 -28.00 -0.65 -7.49
N ASP A 174 -29.08 -1.37 -7.20
CA ASP A 174 -29.41 -1.86 -5.86
C ASP A 174 -28.46 -2.95 -5.34
N TRP A 175 -27.53 -3.42 -6.17
CA TRP A 175 -26.47 -4.32 -5.71
C TRP A 175 -25.36 -3.61 -4.95
N VAL A 176 -25.23 -2.30 -5.13
CA VAL A 176 -24.28 -1.48 -4.37
C VAL A 176 -24.73 -1.43 -2.91
N ASP A 177 -23.77 -1.51 -2.00
CA ASP A 177 -24.06 -1.40 -0.57
C ASP A 177 -24.64 -0.01 -0.26
N LYS A 178 -25.73 0.05 0.51
CA LYS A 178 -26.47 1.27 0.87
C LYS A 178 -25.62 2.38 1.54
N ARG A 179 -24.44 2.03 2.03
CA ARG A 179 -23.48 2.96 2.66
C ARG A 179 -22.67 3.74 1.63
N VAL A 180 -22.69 3.31 0.37
CA VAL A 180 -21.94 3.92 -0.73
C VAL A 180 -22.87 4.83 -1.53
N VAL A 181 -22.36 6.02 -1.86
CA VAL A 181 -23.10 7.02 -2.64
C VAL A 181 -22.93 6.74 -4.12
N HIS A 182 -24.05 6.63 -4.83
CA HIS A 182 -24.06 6.60 -6.28
C HIS A 182 -23.65 7.96 -6.85
N ALA A 183 -22.68 7.97 -7.75
CA ALA A 183 -22.23 9.16 -8.45
C ALA A 183 -22.27 8.92 -9.96
N LEU A 184 -22.65 9.95 -10.73
CA LEU A 184 -22.80 9.89 -12.18
C LEU A 184 -21.60 9.22 -12.87
N SER A 185 -20.39 9.68 -12.52
CA SER A 185 -19.12 9.11 -12.97
C SER A 185 -17.98 9.53 -12.04
N SER A 186 -17.01 8.64 -11.80
CA SER A 186 -15.76 9.01 -11.09
C SER A 186 -15.03 10.17 -11.79
N LEU A 187 -15.10 10.24 -13.13
CA LEU A 187 -14.47 11.30 -13.91
C LEU A 187 -15.05 12.69 -13.56
N THR A 188 -16.38 12.81 -13.55
CA THR A 188 -17.06 14.07 -13.23
C THR A 188 -17.05 14.37 -11.74
N THR A 189 -17.07 13.35 -10.88
CA THR A 189 -16.93 13.53 -9.42
C THR A 189 -15.62 14.20 -9.09
N ILE A 190 -14.50 13.71 -9.65
CA ILE A 190 -13.17 14.26 -9.42
C ILE A 190 -13.10 15.72 -9.88
N THR A 191 -13.44 16.00 -11.15
CA THR A 191 -13.32 17.37 -11.68
C THR A 191 -14.26 18.36 -11.00
N THR A 192 -15.45 17.91 -10.58
CA THR A 192 -16.39 18.73 -9.81
C THR A 192 -15.82 19.08 -8.44
N LEU A 193 -15.23 18.11 -7.74
CA LEU A 193 -14.63 18.33 -6.42
C LEU A 193 -13.36 19.19 -6.50
N GLU A 194 -12.53 18.99 -7.53
CA GLU A 194 -11.37 19.86 -7.77
C GLU A 194 -11.79 21.32 -7.95
N HIS A 195 -12.88 21.58 -8.69
CA HIS A 195 -13.49 22.91 -8.80
C HIS A 195 -13.99 23.48 -7.46
N GLN A 196 -14.26 22.63 -6.46
CA GLN A 196 -14.67 23.00 -5.10
C GLN A 196 -13.48 23.12 -4.12
N GLY A 197 -12.26 23.07 -4.65
CA GLY A 197 -11.01 23.19 -3.89
C GLY A 197 -10.52 21.89 -3.28
N TYR A 198 -10.99 20.73 -3.76
CA TYR A 198 -10.38 19.45 -3.41
C TYR A 198 -9.12 19.22 -4.22
N VAL A 199 -8.17 18.48 -3.63
CA VAL A 199 -7.00 17.98 -4.35
C VAL A 199 -7.23 16.51 -4.69
N ILE A 200 -6.97 16.13 -5.94
CA ILE A 200 -6.96 14.72 -6.32
C ILE A 200 -5.75 14.01 -5.72
N MET A 201 -5.99 12.87 -5.09
CA MET A 201 -4.95 11.87 -4.81
C MET A 201 -5.13 10.72 -5.81
N PRO A 202 -4.38 10.73 -6.93
CA PRO A 202 -4.50 9.71 -7.96
C PRO A 202 -3.81 8.42 -7.51
N ASN A 203 -4.33 7.27 -7.93
CA ASN A 203 -3.66 5.95 -7.91
C ASN A 203 -2.92 5.64 -6.60
N LEU A 204 -3.67 5.26 -5.55
CA LEU A 204 -3.10 4.92 -4.25
C LEU A 204 -2.13 3.73 -4.29
#